data_AF-F0WSZ2-F1
#
_entry.id   AF-F0WSZ2-F1
#
_cell.length_a   1.000
_cell.length_b   1.000
_cell.length_c   1.000
_cell.angle_alpha   90.00
_cell.angle_beta   90.00
_cell.angle_gamma   90.00
#
_symmetry.space_group_name_H-M   'P 1'
#
loop_
_entity.id
_entity.type
_entity.pdbx_description
1 polymer ?
#
loop_
_entity_poly.entity_id
_entity_poly.type
_entity_poly.pdbx_seq_one_letter_code
_entity_poly.pdbx_strand_id
1 'polypeptide(L)' 'MSAVGSKRASAAKERSLFVGNIPNDVTEEMLREIFSEAGAVMNFRLVTDRV' A
#
# COMPACT_ATOMS: atom_id res chain seq x y z
N MET A 1 16.81 22.72 19.99
CA MET A 1 17.59 21.88 19.05
C MET A 1 17.47 20.44 19.52
N SER A 2 16.55 19.68 18.93
CA SER A 2 16.79 18.81 17.77
C SER A 2 17.20 17.41 18.20
N ALA A 3 16.21 16.54 18.38
CA ALA A 3 16.39 15.10 18.33
C ALA A 3 15.20 14.49 17.58
N VAL A 4 15.03 14.91 16.32
CA VAL A 4 14.26 14.15 15.34
C VAL A 4 15.26 13.30 14.56
N GLY A 5 15.05 11.99 14.58
CA GLY A 5 15.61 11.10 13.57
C GLY A 5 16.49 9.98 14.11
N SER A 6 15.88 8.81 14.32
CA SER A 6 16.55 7.51 14.06
C SER A 6 15.60 6.35 13.73
N LYS A 7 14.26 6.55 13.67
CA LYS A 7 13.31 5.49 13.30
C LYS A 7 12.66 5.70 11.92
N ARG A 8 13.43 6.10 10.91
CA ARG A 8 12.91 6.19 9.52
C ARG A 8 13.21 4.98 8.64
N ALA A 9 14.17 4.12 9.02
CA ALA A 9 14.52 2.93 8.23
C ALA A 9 13.66 1.70 8.58
N SER A 10 13.30 1.49 9.85
CA SER A 10 12.54 0.29 10.28
C SER A 10 11.04 0.37 9.97
N ALA A 11 10.47 1.58 9.95
CA ALA A 11 9.03 1.78 9.80
C ALA A 11 8.52 1.62 8.36
N ALA A 12 9.39 1.56 7.35
CA ALA A 12 8.98 1.36 5.95
C ALA A 12 8.50 -0.08 5.71
N LYS A 13 9.08 -1.06 6.41
CA LYS A 13 8.68 -2.47 6.32
C LYS A 13 7.40 -2.78 7.11
N GLU A 14 7.07 -1.96 8.11
CA GLU A 14 5.85 -2.07 8.93
C GLU A 14 4.61 -1.45 8.27
N ARG A 15 4.73 -0.88 7.06
CA ARG A 15 3.65 -0.17 6.34
C ARG A 15 3.25 -0.82 5.01
N SER A 16 3.57 -2.10 4.84
CA SER A 16 3.14 -2.87 3.66
C SER A 16 2.00 -3.80 4.05
N LEU A 17 0.87 -3.69 3.35
CA LEU A 17 -0.27 -4.58 3.50
C LEU A 17 -0.35 -5.52 2.31
N PHE A 18 -0.56 -6.81 2.58
CA PHE A 18 -0.85 -7.81 1.55
C PHE A 18 -2.34 -8.09 1.57
N VAL A 19 -2.99 -7.89 0.43
CA VAL A 19 -4.43 -8.06 0.28
C VAL A 19 -4.64 -9.16 -0.74
N GLY A 20 -5.20 -10.29 -0.28
CA GLY A 20 -5.58 -11.42 -1.11
C GLY A 20 -7.07 -11.43 -1.40
N ASN A 21 -7.53 -12.40 -2.20
CA ASN A 21 -8.95 -12.56 -2.56
C ASN A 21 -9.54 -11.34 -3.28
N ILE A 22 -8.73 -10.71 -4.13
CA ILE A 22 -9.19 -9.61 -4.99
C ILE A 22 -9.81 -10.24 -6.25
N PRO A 23 -11.08 -9.95 -6.57
CA PRO A 23 -11.70 -10.40 -7.81
C PRO A 23 -11.01 -9.79 -9.04
N ASN A 24 -11.00 -10.51 -10.17
CA ASN A 24 -10.39 -10.01 -11.43
C ASN A 24 -11.10 -8.76 -11.99
N ASP A 25 -12.32 -8.49 -11.56
CA ASP A 25 -13.07 -7.29 -11.93
C ASP A 25 -12.54 -6.02 -11.22
N VAL A 26 -11.68 -6.17 -10.21
CA VAL A 26 -11.15 -5.04 -9.45
C VAL A 26 -9.88 -4.51 -10.12
N THR A 27 -9.89 -3.22 -10.46
CA THR A 27 -8.73 -2.53 -11.01
C THR A 27 -7.88 -1.89 -9.93
N GLU A 28 -6.63 -1.57 -10.28
CA GLU A 28 -5.73 -0.80 -9.42
C GLU A 28 -6.34 0.54 -8.98
N GLU A 29 -7.11 1.17 -9.86
CA GLU A 29 -7.77 2.45 -9.63
C GLU A 29 -8.79 2.37 -8.50
N MET A 30 -9.66 1.36 -8.55
CA MET A 30 -10.66 1.13 -7.50
C MET A 30 -10.02 0.85 -6.14
N LEU A 31 -8.97 0.02 -6.12
CA LEU A 31 -8.24 -0.26 -4.88
C LEU A 31 -7.54 0.98 -4.36
N ARG A 32 -6.91 1.78 -5.24
CA ARG A 32 -6.31 3.05 -4.86
C ARG A 32 -7.32 4.01 -4.26
N GLU A 33 -8.51 4.15 -4.84
CA GLU A 33 -9.56 5.01 -4.27
C GLU A 33 -9.97 4.54 -2.87
N ILE A 34 -10.23 3.24 -2.71
CA ILE A 34 -10.60 2.65 -1.42
C ILE A 34 -9.49 2.85 -0.38
N PHE A 35 -8.24 2.55 -0.73
CA PHE A 35 -7.11 2.73 0.19
C PHE A 35 -6.77 4.21 0.41
N SER A 36 -7.11 5.10 -0.52
CA SER A 36 -6.90 6.54 -0.37
C SER A 36 -7.74 7.14 0.75
N GLU A 37 -8.89 6.53 1.08
CA GLU A 37 -9.67 6.93 2.26
C GLU A 37 -8.94 6.59 3.56
N ALA A 38 -8.25 5.45 3.61
CA ALA A 38 -7.47 5.02 4.77
C ALA A 38 -6.12 5.74 4.88
N GLY A 39 -5.51 6.17 3.77
CA GLY A 39 -4.28 6.96 3.77
C GLY A 39 -3.56 7.01 2.43
N ALA A 40 -2.44 7.75 2.38
CA ALA A 40 -1.66 7.91 1.16
C ALA A 40 -0.94 6.61 0.77
N VAL A 41 -1.38 6.00 -0.33
CA VAL A 41 -0.74 4.81 -0.92
C VAL A 41 0.55 5.22 -1.63
N MET A 42 1.70 5.00 -0.99
CA MET A 42 3.00 5.35 -1.59
C MET A 42 3.47 4.35 -2.66
N ASN A 43 3.11 3.08 -2.51
CA ASN A 43 3.50 2.03 -3.43
C ASN A 43 2.38 0.99 -3.51
N PHE A 44 1.95 0.67 -4.72
CA PHE A 44 0.86 -0.26 -4.98
C PHE A 44 1.31 -1.28 -6.02
N ARG A 45 1.00 -2.55 -5.78
CA ARG A 45 1.37 -3.64 -6.69
C ARG A 45 0.19 -4.59 -6.77
N LEU A 46 -0.57 -4.50 -7.84
CA LEU A 46 -1.59 -5.48 -8.19
C LEU A 46 -0.95 -6.57 -9.04
N VAL A 47 -1.00 -7.82 -8.58
CA VAL A 47 -0.60 -8.98 -9.36
C VAL A 47 -1.89 -9.65 -9.85
N THR A 48 -2.26 -9.41 -11.10
CA THR A 48 -3.34 -10.14 -11.77
C THR A 48 -2.73 -11.24 -12.63
N ASP A 49 -3.19 -12.47 -12.45
CA ASP A 49 -2.84 -13.57 -13.34
C ASP A 49 -3.68 -13.39 -14.61
N ARG A 50 -3.03 -13.03 -15.73
CA ARG A 50 -3.68 -12.96 -17.03
C ARG A 50 -3.83 -14.39 -17.54
N VAL A 51 -4.98 -14.99 -17.30
CA VAL A 51 -5.45 -16.19 -17.99
C VAL A 51 -6.04 -15.86 -19.35
#